data_AF-A0A1G9P5R5-F1
#
_entry.id   AF-A0A1G9P5R5-F1
#
_cell.length_a   1.000
_cell.length_b   1.000
_cell.length_c   1.000
_cell.angle_alpha   90.00
_cell.angle_beta   90.00
_cell.angle_gamma   90.00
#
_symmetry.space_group_name_H-M   'P 1'
#
loop_
_entity.id
_entity.type
_entity.pdbx_description
1 polymer ?
#
loop_
_entity_poly.entity_id
_entity_poly.type
_entity_poly.pdbx_seq_one_letter_code
_entity_poly.pdbx_strand_id
1 'polypeptide(L)'
;MADTNAALGAIEAEELSTAIEEHPEQVARFLERLGLVNEFLDAADVVVSGLDDDMVTELAGTSSTLALAANGLATPETVGLGETVGENAEDLSAAVETLVRLQRDGTLDDLAALGDLVALGSAALDDDMVTGLAHRGERLGELADVAADDDTARGLQTMLAAVGTATASDPERVGAVGLVRVLRDPEVQTGLGFLVALARALGQTKTEQKRS
;
A
#
# COMPACT_ATOMS: atom_id res chain seq x y z
N MET A 1 -45.86 -26.59 -83.76
CA MET A 1 -44.89 -26.07 -82.78
C MET A 1 -44.14 -27.16 -82.01
N ALA A 2 -44.49 -28.46 -82.13
CA ALA A 2 -43.73 -29.55 -81.51
C ALA A 2 -42.45 -29.94 -82.30
N ASP A 3 -42.48 -29.86 -83.64
CA ASP A 3 -41.35 -30.32 -84.49
C ASP A 3 -40.09 -29.45 -84.41
N THR A 4 -40.23 -28.14 -84.15
CA THR A 4 -39.08 -27.22 -84.14
C THR A 4 -38.18 -27.43 -82.92
N ASN A 5 -38.76 -27.80 -81.78
CA ASN A 5 -38.02 -28.07 -80.55
C ASN A 5 -37.26 -29.40 -80.62
N ALA A 6 -37.83 -30.39 -81.32
CA ALA A 6 -37.16 -31.66 -81.59
C ALA A 6 -35.99 -31.50 -82.57
N ALA A 7 -36.15 -30.65 -83.61
CA ALA A 7 -35.09 -30.37 -84.58
C ALA A 7 -33.93 -29.56 -83.97
N LEU A 8 -34.22 -28.58 -83.10
CA LEU A 8 -33.20 -27.81 -82.39
C LEU A 8 -32.41 -28.68 -81.40
N GLY A 9 -33.09 -29.51 -80.61
CA GLY A 9 -32.42 -30.44 -79.69
C GLY A 9 -31.56 -31.49 -80.40
N ALA A 10 -31.90 -31.85 -81.63
CA ALA A 10 -31.08 -32.75 -82.44
C ALA A 10 -29.79 -32.08 -82.94
N ILE A 11 -29.85 -30.82 -83.36
CA ILE A 11 -28.68 -30.04 -83.80
C ILE A 11 -27.73 -29.78 -82.61
N GLU A 12 -28.28 -29.40 -81.45
CA GLU A 12 -27.49 -29.20 -80.23
C GLU A 12 -26.82 -30.49 -79.74
N ALA A 13 -27.50 -31.64 -79.88
CA ALA A 13 -26.93 -32.93 -79.52
C ALA A 13 -25.82 -33.36 -80.49
N GLU A 14 -25.93 -33.03 -81.78
CA GLU A 14 -24.92 -33.35 -82.79
C GLU A 14 -23.69 -32.43 -82.68
N GLU A 15 -23.89 -31.14 -82.40
CA GLU A 15 -22.81 -30.20 -82.06
C GLU A 15 -22.11 -30.58 -80.75
N LEU A 16 -22.87 -30.98 -79.73
CA LEU A 16 -22.31 -31.49 -78.48
C LEU A 16 -21.54 -32.80 -78.69
N SER A 17 -22.06 -33.71 -79.52
CA SER A 17 -21.36 -34.96 -79.88
C SER A 17 -20.02 -34.66 -80.56
N THR A 18 -20.02 -33.72 -81.51
CA THR A 18 -18.80 -33.27 -82.19
C THR A 18 -17.81 -32.65 -81.21
N ALA A 19 -18.28 -31.78 -80.30
CA ALA A 19 -17.43 -31.16 -79.28
C ALA A 19 -16.87 -32.17 -78.27
N ILE A 20 -17.61 -33.25 -77.96
CA ILE A 20 -17.16 -34.36 -77.11
C ILE A 20 -16.09 -35.19 -77.84
N GLU A 21 -16.28 -35.45 -79.13
CA GLU A 21 -15.30 -36.19 -79.94
C GLU A 21 -13.99 -35.43 -80.12
N GLU A 22 -14.06 -34.11 -80.31
CA GLU A 22 -12.87 -33.27 -80.49
C GLU A 22 -12.11 -33.00 -79.19
N HIS A 23 -12.81 -32.95 -78.04
CA HIS A 23 -12.23 -32.55 -76.75
C HIS A 23 -12.64 -33.43 -75.55
N PRO A 24 -12.41 -34.75 -75.61
CA PRO A 24 -12.92 -35.68 -74.61
C PRO A 24 -12.33 -35.45 -73.21
N GLU A 25 -11.06 -35.04 -73.09
CA GLU A 25 -10.42 -34.81 -71.79
C GLU A 25 -10.94 -33.53 -71.10
N GLN A 26 -11.42 -32.55 -71.87
CA GLN A 26 -11.96 -31.31 -71.32
C GLN A 26 -13.38 -31.55 -70.79
N VAL A 27 -14.17 -32.33 -71.53
CA VAL A 27 -15.50 -32.77 -71.08
C VAL A 27 -15.39 -33.66 -69.85
N ALA A 28 -14.47 -34.62 -69.82
CA ALA A 28 -14.23 -35.47 -68.65
C ALA A 28 -13.89 -34.67 -67.40
N ARG A 29 -12.98 -33.68 -67.50
CA ARG A 29 -12.64 -32.78 -66.39
C ARG A 29 -13.81 -31.89 -65.93
N PHE A 30 -14.64 -31.44 -66.87
CA PHE A 30 -15.82 -30.66 -66.53
C PHE A 30 -16.86 -31.50 -65.78
N LEU A 31 -17.10 -32.73 -66.23
CA LEU A 31 -18.00 -33.68 -65.55
C LEU A 31 -17.48 -34.08 -64.17
N GLU A 32 -16.18 -34.30 -64.02
CA GLU A 32 -15.56 -34.58 -62.72
C GLU A 32 -15.71 -33.39 -61.76
N ARG A 33 -15.54 -32.16 -62.26
CA ARG A 33 -15.74 -30.94 -61.47
C ARG A 33 -17.21 -30.73 -61.09
N LEU A 34 -18.14 -31.04 -61.99
CA LEU A 34 -19.57 -31.01 -61.69
C LEU A 34 -19.97 -32.08 -60.67
N GLY A 35 -19.39 -33.28 -60.76
CA GLY A 35 -19.59 -34.34 -59.77
C GLY A 35 -19.14 -33.91 -58.38
N LEU A 36 -17.97 -33.27 -58.27
CA LEU A 36 -17.47 -32.73 -57.01
C LEU A 36 -18.36 -31.61 -56.45
N VAL A 37 -18.93 -30.76 -57.31
CA VAL A 37 -19.89 -29.74 -56.88
C VAL A 37 -21.20 -30.39 -56.43
N ASN A 38 -21.70 -31.42 -57.11
CA ASN A 38 -22.91 -32.11 -56.70
C ASN A 38 -22.72 -32.82 -55.35
N GLU A 39 -21.59 -33.50 -55.16
CA GLU A 39 -21.24 -34.13 -53.88
C GLU A 39 -21.12 -33.10 -52.75
N PHE A 40 -20.55 -31.93 -53.03
CA PHE A 40 -20.51 -30.83 -52.06
C PHE A 40 -21.89 -30.29 -51.73
N LEU A 41 -22.76 -30.14 -52.72
CA LEU A 41 -24.14 -29.68 -52.51
C LEU A 41 -24.95 -30.72 -51.72
N ASP A 42 -24.79 -32.00 -52.01
CA ASP A 42 -25.43 -33.09 -51.26
C ASP A 42 -24.92 -33.10 -49.81
N ALA A 43 -23.62 -32.94 -49.59
CA ALA A 43 -23.05 -32.84 -48.25
C ALA A 43 -23.53 -31.58 -47.49
N ALA A 44 -23.66 -30.44 -48.18
CA ALA A 44 -24.19 -29.21 -47.60
C ALA A 44 -25.68 -29.35 -47.26
N ASP A 45 -26.45 -30.03 -48.10
CA ASP A 45 -27.87 -30.28 -47.85
C ASP A 45 -28.06 -31.25 -46.68
N VAL A 46 -27.16 -32.22 -46.48
CA VAL A 46 -27.11 -33.07 -45.27
C VAL A 46 -26.78 -32.25 -44.02
N VAL A 47 -25.86 -31.29 -44.10
CA VAL A 47 -25.55 -30.38 -42.97
C VAL A 47 -26.73 -29.48 -42.66
N VAL A 48 -27.38 -28.90 -43.67
CA VAL A 48 -28.55 -28.02 -43.48
C VAL A 48 -29.77 -28.80 -43.00
N SER A 49 -30.00 -30.01 -43.53
CA SER A 49 -31.09 -30.89 -43.09
C SER A 49 -30.83 -31.51 -41.72
N GLY A 50 -29.57 -31.65 -41.33
CA GLY A 50 -29.15 -32.08 -40.00
C GLY A 50 -29.16 -30.96 -38.97
N LEU A 51 -29.32 -29.70 -39.39
CA LEU A 51 -29.54 -28.57 -38.49
C LEU A 51 -31.04 -28.48 -38.16
N ASP A 52 -31.43 -29.07 -37.05
CA ASP A 52 -32.80 -28.93 -36.52
C ASP A 52 -33.08 -27.49 -36.05
N ASP A 53 -34.35 -27.08 -36.07
CA ASP A 53 -34.82 -25.76 -35.66
C ASP A 53 -34.37 -25.38 -34.22
N ASP A 54 -34.22 -26.38 -33.35
CA ASP A 54 -33.74 -26.20 -31.98
C ASP A 54 -32.27 -25.75 -31.94
N MET A 55 -31.41 -26.34 -32.79
CA MET A 55 -29.99 -25.95 -32.87
C MET A 55 -29.83 -24.57 -33.49
N VAL A 56 -30.66 -24.21 -34.48
CA VAL A 56 -30.68 -22.85 -35.04
C VAL A 56 -31.09 -21.84 -33.97
N THR A 57 -32.09 -22.17 -33.15
CA THR A 57 -32.56 -21.31 -32.05
C THR A 57 -31.51 -21.16 -30.96
N GLU A 58 -30.80 -22.23 -30.59
CA GLU A 58 -29.72 -22.19 -29.60
C GLU A 58 -28.50 -21.39 -30.10
N LEU A 59 -28.15 -21.52 -31.37
CA LEU A 59 -27.10 -20.72 -32.00
C LEU A 59 -27.48 -19.23 -32.08
N ALA A 60 -28.75 -18.94 -32.40
CA ALA A 60 -29.29 -17.58 -32.37
C ALA A 60 -29.28 -17.00 -30.94
N GLY A 61 -29.63 -17.81 -29.94
CA GLY A 61 -29.56 -17.44 -28.53
C GLY A 61 -28.14 -17.17 -28.04
N THR A 62 -27.18 -18.01 -28.45
CA THR A 62 -25.76 -17.86 -28.12
C THR A 62 -25.16 -16.63 -28.79
N SER A 63 -25.45 -16.41 -30.08
CA SER A 63 -24.99 -15.23 -30.80
C SER A 63 -25.61 -13.94 -30.26
N SER A 64 -26.89 -13.96 -29.88
CA SER A 64 -27.55 -12.84 -29.20
C SER A 64 -26.92 -12.56 -27.83
N THR A 65 -26.66 -13.60 -27.03
CA THR A 65 -26.01 -13.47 -25.72
C THR A 65 -24.58 -12.93 -25.86
N LEU A 66 -23.83 -13.41 -26.86
CA LEU A 66 -22.49 -12.91 -27.17
C LEU A 66 -22.53 -11.45 -27.63
N ALA A 67 -23.49 -11.08 -28.49
CA ALA A 67 -23.66 -9.70 -28.95
C ALA A 67 -24.04 -8.76 -27.81
N LEU A 68 -24.89 -9.21 -26.90
CA LEU A 68 -25.25 -8.47 -25.68
C LEU A 68 -24.06 -8.33 -24.72
N ALA A 69 -23.26 -9.39 -24.56
CA ALA A 69 -22.03 -9.35 -23.75
C ALA A 69 -20.98 -8.42 -24.38
N ALA A 70 -20.80 -8.47 -25.69
CA ALA A 70 -19.92 -7.58 -26.44
C ALA A 70 -20.37 -6.13 -26.31
N ASN A 71 -21.68 -5.86 -26.42
CA ASN A 71 -22.23 -4.52 -26.21
C ASN A 71 -22.09 -4.06 -24.75
N GLY A 72 -22.20 -4.96 -23.78
CA GLY A 72 -21.97 -4.68 -22.36
C GLY A 72 -20.49 -4.41 -22.01
N LEU A 73 -19.56 -4.90 -22.82
CA LEU A 73 -18.12 -4.64 -22.70
C LEU A 73 -17.63 -3.47 -23.57
N ALA A 74 -18.41 -3.07 -24.57
CA ALA A 74 -18.11 -1.96 -25.47
C ALA A 74 -18.84 -0.67 -25.07
N THR A 75 -19.13 -0.48 -23.78
CA THR A 75 -19.66 0.80 -23.31
C THR A 75 -18.57 1.87 -23.39
N PRO A 76 -18.92 3.15 -23.57
CA PRO A 76 -17.94 4.23 -23.60
C PRO A 76 -17.03 4.25 -22.36
N GLU A 77 -17.56 3.88 -21.20
CA GLU A 77 -16.83 3.80 -19.94
C GLU A 77 -15.81 2.66 -19.94
N THR A 78 -16.18 1.45 -20.38
CA THR A 78 -15.26 0.31 -20.43
C THR A 78 -14.21 0.46 -21.53
N VAL A 79 -14.55 1.11 -22.64
CA VAL A 79 -13.59 1.48 -23.70
C VAL A 79 -12.58 2.50 -23.16
N GLY A 80 -13.03 3.56 -22.49
CA GLY A 80 -12.13 4.56 -21.90
C GLY A 80 -11.26 4.00 -20.77
N LEU A 81 -11.80 3.10 -19.95
CA LEU A 81 -11.01 2.36 -18.96
C LEU A 81 -10.00 1.43 -19.64
N GLY A 82 -10.38 0.74 -20.72
CA GLY A 82 -9.49 -0.11 -21.50
C GLY A 82 -8.36 0.66 -22.18
N GLU A 83 -8.64 1.86 -22.69
CA GLU A 83 -7.64 2.80 -23.21
C GLU A 83 -6.69 3.25 -22.09
N THR A 84 -7.22 3.71 -20.95
CA THR A 84 -6.39 4.16 -19.82
C THR A 84 -5.54 3.02 -19.25
N VAL A 85 -6.10 1.82 -19.08
CA VAL A 85 -5.38 0.65 -18.60
C VAL A 85 -4.36 0.17 -19.64
N GLY A 86 -4.69 0.22 -20.92
CA GLY A 86 -3.81 -0.13 -22.03
C GLY A 86 -2.62 0.82 -22.16
N GLU A 87 -2.87 2.12 -22.09
CA GLU A 87 -1.84 3.18 -22.08
C GLU A 87 -0.86 3.02 -20.90
N ASN A 88 -1.33 2.51 -19.77
CA ASN A 88 -0.52 2.29 -18.57
C ASN A 88 -0.16 0.81 -18.34
N ALA A 89 -0.36 -0.07 -19.34
CA ALA A 89 -0.28 -1.52 -19.14
C ALA A 89 1.14 -1.98 -18.74
N GLU A 90 2.16 -1.36 -19.33
CA GLU A 90 3.57 -1.67 -19.04
C GLU A 90 3.93 -1.27 -17.61
N ASP A 91 3.55 -0.05 -17.19
CA ASP A 91 3.78 0.45 -15.84
C ASP A 91 3.01 -0.36 -14.79
N LEU A 92 1.76 -0.72 -15.08
CA LEU A 92 0.93 -1.53 -14.20
C LEU A 92 1.51 -2.94 -14.04
N SER A 93 2.00 -3.54 -15.14
CA SER A 93 2.68 -4.83 -15.10
C SER A 93 3.94 -4.77 -14.24
N ALA A 94 4.77 -3.74 -14.40
CA ALA A 94 5.98 -3.55 -13.60
C ALA A 94 5.66 -3.32 -12.10
N ALA A 95 4.59 -2.59 -11.80
CA ALA A 95 4.11 -2.38 -10.44
C ALA A 95 3.62 -3.69 -9.80
N VAL A 96 2.82 -4.49 -10.53
CA VAL A 96 2.36 -5.80 -10.07
C VAL A 96 3.53 -6.76 -9.88
N GLU A 97 4.50 -6.80 -10.79
CA GLU A 97 5.71 -7.61 -10.64
C GLU A 97 6.52 -7.21 -9.40
N THR A 98 6.61 -5.91 -9.14
CA THR A 98 7.23 -5.38 -7.91
C THR A 98 6.46 -5.82 -6.67
N LEU A 99 5.12 -5.74 -6.66
CA LEU A 99 4.31 -6.23 -5.54
C LEU A 99 4.47 -7.74 -5.33
N VAL A 100 4.48 -8.53 -6.40
CA VAL A 100 4.70 -9.99 -6.34
C VAL A 100 6.08 -10.31 -5.77
N ARG A 101 7.12 -9.56 -6.18
CA ARG A 101 8.47 -9.70 -5.64
C ARG A 101 8.51 -9.35 -4.14
N LEU A 102 7.92 -8.22 -3.74
CA LEU A 102 7.83 -7.81 -2.34
C LEU A 102 7.06 -8.81 -1.47
N GLN A 103 6.01 -9.45 -2.02
CA GLN A 103 5.27 -10.50 -1.32
C GLN A 103 6.10 -11.79 -1.20
N ARG A 104 6.82 -12.17 -2.27
CA ARG A 104 7.68 -13.37 -2.26
C ARG A 104 8.86 -13.23 -1.31
N ASP A 105 9.43 -12.04 -1.23
CA ASP A 105 10.56 -11.74 -0.36
C ASP A 105 10.13 -11.45 1.10
N GLY A 106 8.82 -11.47 1.39
CA GLY A 106 8.25 -11.21 2.72
C GLY A 106 8.24 -9.73 3.14
N THR A 107 8.75 -8.83 2.29
CA THR A 107 8.81 -7.39 2.58
C THR A 107 7.42 -6.76 2.75
N LEU A 108 6.41 -7.28 2.05
CA LEU A 108 5.02 -6.83 2.22
C LEU A 108 4.48 -7.17 3.62
N ASP A 109 4.84 -8.33 4.16
CA ASP A 109 4.48 -8.74 5.53
C ASP A 109 5.24 -7.90 6.57
N ASP A 110 6.52 -7.59 6.32
CA ASP A 110 7.30 -6.69 7.18
C ASP A 110 6.74 -5.27 7.20
N LEU A 111 6.28 -4.74 6.06
CA LEU A 111 5.63 -3.43 5.97
C LEU A 111 4.29 -3.41 6.71
N ALA A 112 3.51 -4.49 6.61
CA ALA A 112 2.28 -4.64 7.39
C ALA A 112 2.58 -4.68 8.90
N ALA A 113 3.58 -5.45 9.31
CA ALA A 113 4.03 -5.52 10.71
C ALA A 113 4.54 -4.17 11.24
N LEU A 114 5.24 -3.39 10.40
CA LEU A 114 5.62 -2.02 10.74
C LEU A 114 4.42 -1.09 10.86
N GLY A 115 3.42 -1.23 9.99
CA GLY A 115 2.15 -0.52 10.10
C GLY A 115 1.44 -0.79 11.41
N ASP A 116 1.37 -2.07 11.82
CA ASP A 116 0.80 -2.48 13.09
C ASP A 116 1.59 -1.96 14.29
N LEU A 117 2.93 -1.96 14.20
CA LEU A 117 3.79 -1.38 15.23
C LEU A 117 3.59 0.14 15.35
N VAL A 118 3.45 0.85 14.23
CA VAL A 118 3.17 2.29 14.21
C VAL A 118 1.79 2.57 14.79
N ALA A 119 0.78 1.78 14.46
CA ALA A 119 -0.56 1.89 15.03
C ALA A 119 -0.54 1.62 16.55
N LEU A 120 0.18 0.60 17.00
CA LEU A 120 0.37 0.29 18.42
C LEU A 120 1.15 1.39 19.15
N GLY A 121 2.20 1.92 18.53
CA GLY A 121 2.98 3.03 19.07
C GLY A 121 2.15 4.31 19.16
N SER A 122 1.35 4.60 18.13
CA SER A 122 0.42 5.73 18.12
C SER A 122 -0.68 5.58 19.17
N ALA A 123 -1.22 4.38 19.37
CA ALA A 123 -2.20 4.10 20.41
C ALA A 123 -1.58 4.15 21.82
N ALA A 124 -0.31 3.76 21.97
CA ALA A 124 0.41 3.91 23.24
C ALA A 124 0.78 5.38 23.54
N LEU A 125 0.88 6.22 22.51
CA LEU A 125 1.02 7.67 22.56
C LEU A 125 -0.36 8.36 22.63
N ASP A 126 -1.29 7.80 23.41
CA ASP A 126 -2.60 8.41 23.66
C ASP A 126 -2.46 9.83 24.23
N ASP A 127 -3.49 10.65 24.03
CA ASP A 127 -3.56 12.05 24.48
C ASP A 127 -3.31 12.21 25.99
N ASP A 128 -3.64 11.19 26.80
CA ASP A 128 -3.34 11.14 28.23
C ASP A 128 -1.84 11.05 28.52
N MET A 129 -1.10 10.29 27.72
CA MET A 129 0.36 10.21 27.82
C MET A 129 1.02 11.49 27.30
N VAL A 130 0.52 12.08 26.21
CA VAL A 130 0.97 13.37 25.69
C VAL A 130 0.77 14.47 26.73
N THR A 131 -0.42 14.55 27.33
CA THR A 131 -0.75 15.50 28.39
C THR A 131 0.11 15.24 29.63
N GLY A 132 0.28 13.98 30.03
CA GLY A 132 1.14 13.60 31.16
C GLY A 132 2.62 13.93 30.92
N LEU A 133 3.10 13.86 29.69
CA LEU A 133 4.47 14.21 29.32
C LEU A 133 4.65 15.72 29.22
N ALA A 134 3.68 16.44 28.66
CA ALA A 134 3.63 17.90 28.68
C ALA A 134 3.64 18.43 30.11
N HIS A 135 2.82 17.88 31.00
CA HIS A 135 2.74 18.32 32.39
C HIS A 135 4.00 17.97 33.20
N ARG A 136 4.65 16.83 32.93
CA ARG A 136 5.98 16.55 33.50
C ARG A 136 7.07 17.44 32.92
N GLY A 137 7.00 17.75 31.63
CA GLY A 137 7.90 18.66 30.93
C GLY A 137 7.80 20.09 31.47
N GLU A 138 6.59 20.54 31.79
CA GLU A 138 6.32 21.84 32.41
C GLU A 138 6.95 21.91 33.82
N ARG A 139 6.80 20.86 34.62
CA ARG A 139 7.43 20.77 35.96
C ARG A 139 8.96 20.64 35.90
N LEU A 140 9.49 19.96 34.88
CA LEU A 140 10.93 19.90 34.62
C LEU A 140 11.48 21.23 34.09
N GLY A 141 10.70 21.94 33.26
CA GLY A 141 11.02 23.28 32.77
C GLY A 141 11.04 24.30 33.89
N GLU A 142 10.06 24.28 34.78
CA GLU A 142 10.03 25.12 35.99
C GLU A 142 11.23 24.83 36.91
N LEU A 143 11.59 23.55 37.09
CA LEU A 143 12.78 23.17 37.85
C LEU A 143 14.08 23.61 37.14
N ALA A 144 14.12 23.53 35.82
CA ALA A 144 15.26 23.98 35.02
C ALA A 144 15.44 25.49 35.10
N ASP A 145 14.35 26.27 35.08
CA ASP A 145 14.38 27.72 35.26
C ASP A 145 14.88 28.09 36.67
N VAL A 146 14.41 27.39 37.71
CA VAL A 146 14.93 27.57 39.09
C VAL A 146 16.41 27.19 39.19
N ALA A 147 16.86 26.16 38.46
CA ALA A 147 18.25 25.74 38.44
C ALA A 147 19.15 26.66 37.58
N ALA A 148 18.57 27.32 36.57
CA ALA A 148 19.24 28.29 35.71
C ALA A 148 19.36 29.68 36.33
N ASP A 149 18.61 29.96 37.40
CA ASP A 149 18.78 31.16 38.22
C ASP A 149 20.22 31.28 38.71
N ASP A 150 20.90 32.37 38.35
CA ASP A 150 22.33 32.54 38.58
C ASP A 150 22.70 32.50 40.08
N ASP A 151 21.82 32.99 40.95
CA ASP A 151 22.04 33.01 42.40
C ASP A 151 21.92 31.59 42.99
N THR A 152 20.91 30.83 42.54
CA THR A 152 20.72 29.43 42.92
C THR A 152 21.85 28.54 42.42
N ALA A 153 22.26 28.71 41.16
CA ALA A 153 23.38 27.98 40.56
C ALA A 153 24.70 28.24 41.32
N ARG A 154 25.00 29.50 41.63
CA ARG A 154 26.20 29.88 42.42
C ARG A 154 26.16 29.32 43.84
N GLY A 155 25.00 29.32 44.49
CA GLY A 155 24.81 28.72 45.81
C GLY A 155 25.05 27.22 45.81
N LEU A 156 24.49 26.49 44.83
CA LEU A 156 24.68 25.05 44.68
C LEU A 156 26.14 24.69 44.35
N GLN A 157 26.78 25.45 43.46
CA GLN A 157 28.19 25.24 43.10
C GLN A 157 29.12 25.42 44.32
N THR A 158 28.84 26.43 45.15
CA THR A 158 29.59 26.67 46.40
C THR A 158 29.41 25.51 47.38
N MET A 159 28.19 25.02 47.55
CA MET A 159 27.90 23.84 48.39
C MET A 159 28.60 22.58 47.90
N LEU A 160 28.50 22.27 46.59
CA LEU A 160 29.13 21.09 46.00
C LEU A 160 30.67 21.17 46.09
N ALA A 161 31.25 22.35 45.89
CA ALA A 161 32.69 22.56 46.08
C ALA A 161 33.11 22.36 47.54
N ALA A 162 32.32 22.84 48.51
CA ALA A 162 32.57 22.63 49.93
C ALA A 162 32.46 21.13 50.32
N VAL A 163 31.48 20.40 49.80
CA VAL A 163 31.35 18.94 50.01
C VAL A 163 32.52 18.18 49.40
N GLY A 164 32.93 18.54 48.17
CA GLY A 164 34.10 17.94 47.52
C GLY A 164 35.39 18.16 48.31
N THR A 165 35.58 19.37 48.84
CA THR A 165 36.72 19.72 49.70
C THR A 165 36.69 18.94 51.02
N ALA A 166 35.52 18.85 51.65
CA ALA A 166 35.35 18.11 52.90
C ALA A 166 35.56 16.60 52.73
N THR A 167 35.15 16.01 51.60
CA THR A 167 35.32 14.59 51.30
C THR A 167 36.76 14.23 50.95
N ALA A 168 37.49 15.14 50.29
CA ALA A 168 38.91 14.97 49.97
C ALA A 168 39.83 15.14 51.20
N SER A 169 39.31 15.71 52.28
CA SER A 169 40.06 15.91 53.53
C SER A 169 39.86 14.72 54.45
N ASP A 170 40.92 14.19 55.04
CA ASP A 170 40.83 13.09 56.02
C ASP A 170 40.52 13.69 57.41
N PRO A 171 39.28 13.56 57.93
CA PRO A 171 38.85 14.35 59.08
C PRO A 171 39.52 13.88 60.38
N GLU A 172 40.23 14.79 61.03
CA GLU A 172 40.88 14.54 62.31
C GLU A 172 39.83 14.35 63.43
N ARG A 173 40.04 13.35 64.29
CA ARG A 173 39.14 13.13 65.43
C ARG A 173 39.29 14.25 66.44
N VAL A 174 38.25 15.07 66.56
CA VAL A 174 38.20 16.17 67.54
C VAL A 174 37.73 15.66 68.91
N GLY A 175 38.53 15.92 69.96
CA GLY A 175 38.13 15.70 71.35
C GLY A 175 37.23 16.83 71.89
N ALA A 176 36.67 16.66 73.09
CA ALA A 176 35.71 17.60 73.69
C ALA A 176 36.21 19.07 73.77
N VAL A 177 37.49 19.28 74.10
CA VAL A 177 38.11 20.62 74.12
C VAL A 177 38.34 21.15 72.71
N GLY A 178 38.69 20.26 71.76
CA GLY A 178 38.86 20.61 70.36
C GLY A 178 37.55 21.08 69.73
N LEU A 179 36.41 20.47 70.09
CA LEU A 179 35.09 20.88 69.61
C LEU A 179 34.75 22.33 69.98
N VAL A 180 35.01 22.74 71.23
CA VAL A 180 34.78 24.13 71.68
C VAL A 180 35.69 25.11 70.94
N ARG A 181 36.91 24.69 70.62
CA ARG A 181 37.85 25.50 69.84
C ARG A 181 37.42 25.64 68.38
N VAL A 182 36.93 24.56 67.76
CA VAL A 182 36.35 24.55 66.41
C VAL A 182 35.10 25.42 66.34
N LEU A 183 34.23 25.41 67.35
CA LEU A 183 33.05 26.30 67.39
C LEU A 183 33.41 27.80 67.51
N ARG A 184 34.62 28.11 67.98
CA ARG A 184 35.14 29.49 68.05
C ARG A 184 35.92 29.92 66.81
N ASP A 185 36.10 29.01 65.88
CA ASP A 185 36.79 29.27 64.63
C ASP A 185 35.96 30.22 63.73
N PRO A 186 36.55 31.29 63.16
CA PRO A 186 35.84 32.25 62.32
C PRO A 186 35.21 31.63 61.06
N GLU A 187 35.88 30.66 60.45
CA GLU A 187 35.37 29.98 59.25
C GLU A 187 34.15 29.11 59.60
N VAL A 188 34.22 28.41 60.74
CA VAL A 188 33.10 27.59 61.24
C VAL A 188 31.90 28.45 61.63
N GLN A 189 32.13 29.60 62.26
CA GLN A 189 31.06 30.56 62.60
C GLN A 189 30.36 31.10 61.35
N THR A 190 31.12 31.35 60.28
CA THR A 190 30.57 31.81 58.99
C THR A 190 29.66 30.73 58.38
N GLY A 191 30.10 29.48 58.37
CA GLY A 191 29.27 28.35 57.91
C GLY A 191 28.00 28.15 58.75
N LEU A 192 28.11 28.22 60.08
CA LEU A 192 26.95 28.16 60.98
C LEU A 192 25.98 29.32 60.75
N GLY A 193 26.48 30.52 60.50
CA GLY A 193 25.67 31.69 60.14
C GLY A 193 24.86 31.46 58.86
N PHE A 194 25.48 30.88 57.84
CA PHE A 194 24.80 30.49 56.61
C PHE A 194 23.68 29.47 56.86
N LEU A 195 23.93 28.43 57.67
CA LEU A 195 22.92 27.41 58.00
C LEU A 195 21.70 28.00 58.73
N VAL A 196 21.93 28.95 59.63
CA VAL A 196 20.86 29.67 60.33
C VAL A 196 20.06 30.54 59.36
N ALA A 197 20.72 31.24 58.44
CA ALA A 197 20.06 32.04 57.42
C ALA A 197 19.19 31.18 56.49
N LEU A 198 19.69 30.01 56.06
CA LEU A 198 18.95 29.05 55.26
C LEU A 198 17.71 28.51 56.00
N ALA A 199 17.87 28.12 57.26
CA ALA A 199 16.76 27.64 58.09
C ALA A 199 15.68 28.72 58.27
N ARG A 200 16.08 29.99 58.39
CA ARG A 200 15.16 31.12 58.48
C ARG A 200 14.37 31.32 57.17
N ALA A 201 15.01 31.24 56.02
CA ALA A 201 14.35 31.36 54.72
C ALA A 201 13.33 30.22 54.49
N LEU A 202 13.69 28.98 54.80
CA LEU A 202 12.80 27.81 54.70
C LEU A 202 11.57 27.91 55.63
N GLY A 203 11.75 28.50 56.82
CA GLY A 203 10.65 28.75 57.75
C GLY A 203 9.66 29.80 57.23
N GLN A 204 10.15 30.82 56.53
CA GLN A 204 9.31 31.88 55.96
C GLN A 204 8.43 31.35 54.83
N THR A 205 8.98 30.61 53.87
CA THR A 205 8.24 30.07 52.73
C THR A 205 7.14 29.09 53.15
N LYS A 206 7.40 28.21 54.13
CA LYS A 206 6.38 27.31 54.69
C LYS A 206 5.27 28.03 55.45
N THR A 207 5.56 29.18 56.05
CA THR A 207 4.56 29.96 56.80
C THR A 207 3.66 30.75 55.86
N GLU A 208 4.20 31.23 54.74
CA GLU A 208 3.45 31.92 53.68
C GLU A 208 2.49 30.96 52.95
N GLN A 209 2.94 29.74 52.60
CA GLN A 209 2.07 28.71 52.01
C GLN A 209 0.92 28.27 52.91
N LYS A 210 1.04 28.40 54.24
CA LYS A 210 -0.03 28.09 55.21
C LYS A 210 -1.02 29.25 55.42
N ARG A 211 -0.68 30.46 54.97
CA ARG A 211 -1.51 31.66 55.08
C ARG A 211 -2.27 31.97 53.79
N SER A 212 -1.88 31.34 52.68
CA SER A 212 -2.65 31.25 51.44
C SER A 212 -3.62 30.08 51.49
#